data_AF-A0A6M0RXR2-F1
#
_entry.id   AF-A0A6M0RXR2-F1
#
_cell.length_a   1.000
_cell.length_b   1.000
_cell.length_c   1.000
_cell.angle_alpha   90.00
_cell.angle_beta   90.00
_cell.angle_gamma   90.00
#
_symmetry.space_group_name_H-M   'P 1'
#
loop_
_entity.id
_entity.type
_entity.pdbx_description
1 polymer ?
#
loop_
_entity_poly.entity_id
_entity_poly.type
_entity_poly.pdbx_seq_one_letter_code
_entity_poly.pdbx_strand_id
1 'polypeptide(L)'
;MTITPATHTQDISMPDSRPAVPRLPDKARFTENLCQQIEGFQRILQVPSETLAAALTLSPQEFQRRIIRVEDFTAYEIAVCAAIFRTTVSSLVGEEYPLNTSPSSSVL
;
A
#
# COMPACT_ATOMS: atom_id res chain seq x y z
N MET A 1 -44.81 -49.80 11.37
CA MET A 1 -43.93 -48.74 11.91
C MET A 1 -42.56 -48.97 11.31
N THR A 2 -42.15 -48.14 10.34
CA THR A 2 -40.86 -48.28 9.65
C THR A 2 -40.21 -46.92 9.62
N ILE A 3 -39.10 -46.78 10.36
CA ILE A 3 -38.35 -45.53 10.52
C ILE A 3 -37.16 -45.64 9.57
N THR A 4 -37.18 -44.86 8.49
CA THR A 4 -36.03 -44.75 7.57
C THR A 4 -35.06 -43.72 8.14
N PRO A 5 -33.79 -44.05 8.43
CA PRO A 5 -32.81 -43.04 8.78
C PRO A 5 -32.41 -42.29 7.50
N ALA A 6 -32.91 -41.07 7.33
CA ALA A 6 -32.35 -40.16 6.35
C ALA A 6 -30.99 -39.69 6.88
N THR A 7 -29.92 -40.27 6.33
CA THR A 7 -28.54 -39.86 6.53
C THR A 7 -28.41 -38.35 6.34
N HIS A 8 -28.04 -37.67 7.42
CA HIS A 8 -27.67 -36.27 7.44
C HIS A 8 -26.32 -36.11 6.70
N THR A 9 -26.38 -35.88 5.39
CA THR A 9 -25.21 -35.44 4.63
C THR A 9 -24.94 -34.00 5.02
N GLN A 10 -24.00 -33.79 5.95
CA GLN A 10 -23.34 -32.50 6.06
C GLN A 10 -22.56 -32.32 4.75
N ASP A 11 -23.08 -31.47 3.86
CA ASP A 11 -22.29 -30.79 2.84
C ASP A 11 -21.33 -29.86 3.60
N ILE A 12 -20.30 -30.46 4.19
CA ILE A 12 -19.09 -29.74 4.60
C ILE A 12 -18.45 -29.38 3.28
N SER A 13 -18.89 -28.24 2.74
CA SER A 13 -18.27 -27.61 1.59
C SER A 13 -16.78 -27.58 1.87
N MET A 14 -16.01 -28.39 1.13
CA MET A 14 -14.55 -28.39 1.21
C MET A 14 -14.10 -26.92 1.11
N PRO A 15 -13.14 -26.44 1.94
CA PRO A 15 -12.57 -25.14 1.71
C PRO A 15 -11.99 -25.18 0.30
N ASP A 16 -12.63 -24.43 -0.60
CA ASP A 16 -12.25 -24.32 -2.00
C ASP A 16 -10.77 -23.94 -2.00
N SER A 17 -9.93 -24.96 -2.23
CA SER A 17 -8.47 -24.85 -2.29
C SER A 17 -8.08 -24.22 -3.63
N ARG A 18 -8.70 -23.09 -3.95
CA ARG A 18 -8.12 -22.13 -4.87
C ARG A 18 -6.82 -21.69 -4.21
N PRO A 19 -5.68 -21.76 -4.91
CA PRO A 19 -4.49 -21.05 -4.45
C PRO A 19 -4.94 -19.63 -4.13
N ALA A 20 -4.64 -19.15 -2.91
CA ALA A 20 -4.92 -17.78 -2.52
C ALA A 20 -4.23 -16.90 -3.56
N VAL A 21 -5.00 -16.42 -4.54
CA VAL A 21 -4.51 -15.49 -5.54
C VAL A 21 -3.97 -14.34 -4.71
N PRO A 22 -2.68 -14.01 -4.79
CA PRO A 22 -2.17 -12.79 -4.18
C PRO A 22 -3.02 -11.68 -4.79
N ARG A 23 -3.98 -11.17 -4.00
CA ARG A 23 -4.77 -10.03 -4.44
C ARG A 23 -3.77 -8.90 -4.44
N LEU A 24 -3.21 -8.61 -5.62
CA LEU A 24 -2.39 -7.42 -5.81
C LEU A 24 -3.15 -6.28 -5.13
N PRO A 25 -2.51 -5.52 -4.23
CA PRO A 25 -3.16 -4.40 -3.59
C PRO A 25 -3.80 -3.56 -4.68
N ASP A 26 -5.10 -3.30 -4.53
CA ASP A 26 -5.83 -2.48 -5.47
C ASP A 26 -5.07 -1.15 -5.60
N LYS A 27 -4.69 -0.77 -6.83
CA LYS A 27 -3.83 0.40 -7.05
C LYS A 27 -4.40 1.65 -6.37
N ALA A 28 -5.73 1.79 -6.32
CA ALA A 28 -6.37 2.91 -5.63
C ALA A 28 -6.17 2.84 -4.11
N ARG A 29 -6.24 1.65 -3.50
CA ARG A 29 -5.95 1.45 -2.07
C ARG A 29 -4.50 1.78 -1.72
N PHE A 30 -3.57 1.45 -2.62
CA PHE A 30 -2.16 1.82 -2.45
C PHE A 30 -1.98 3.34 -2.41
N THR A 31 -2.52 4.05 -3.41
CA THR A 31 -2.38 5.50 -3.52
C THR A 31 -3.08 6.21 -2.36
N GLU A 32 -4.23 5.71 -1.90
CA GLU A 32 -4.93 6.21 -0.71
C GLU A 32 -4.08 6.06 0.56
N ASN A 33 -3.53 4.86 0.79
CA ASN A 33 -2.67 4.62 1.94
C ASN A 33 -1.42 5.51 1.90
N LEU A 34 -0.78 5.65 0.75
CA LEU A 34 0.38 6.52 0.58
C LEU A 34 0.06 7.99 0.91
N CYS A 35 -1.06 8.53 0.42
CA CYS A 35 -1.46 9.90 0.72
C CYS A 35 -1.70 10.09 2.23
N GLN A 36 -2.38 9.14 2.87
CA GLN A 36 -2.61 9.17 4.33
C GLN A 36 -1.29 9.09 5.12
N GLN A 37 -0.33 8.27 4.68
CA GLN A 37 0.98 8.17 5.31
C GLN A 37 1.76 9.47 5.18
N ILE A 38 1.82 10.06 3.98
CA ILE A 38 2.47 11.36 3.75
C ILE A 38 1.87 12.43 4.68
N GLU A 39 0.55 12.54 4.76
CA GLU A 39 -0.11 13.45 5.70
C GLU A 39 0.21 13.15 7.17
N GLY A 40 0.24 11.88 7.54
CA GLY A 40 0.59 11.44 8.89
C GLY A 40 2.00 11.87 9.28
N PHE A 41 2.98 11.59 8.43
CA PHE A 41 4.37 12.01 8.63
C PHE A 41 4.51 13.54 8.66
N GLN A 42 3.79 14.28 7.82
CA GLN A 42 3.77 15.75 7.89
C GLN A 42 3.32 16.26 9.25
N ARG A 43 2.26 15.69 9.82
CA ARG A 43 1.74 16.10 11.14
C ARG A 43 2.71 15.73 12.27
N ILE A 44 3.25 14.51 12.25
CA ILE A 44 4.14 14.00 13.30
C ILE A 44 5.46 14.78 13.32
N LEU A 45 6.06 14.97 12.14
CA LEU A 45 7.36 15.63 11.98
C LEU A 45 7.25 17.15 11.83
N GLN A 46 6.03 17.69 11.87
CA GLN A 46 5.72 19.11 11.66
C GLN A 46 6.33 19.68 10.37
N VAL A 47 6.39 18.85 9.31
CA VAL A 47 6.92 19.25 8.01
C VAL A 47 5.83 20.01 7.24
N PRO A 48 6.04 21.30 6.92
CA PRO A 48 5.03 22.07 6.20
C PRO A 48 4.90 21.57 4.76
N SER A 49 3.68 21.64 4.23
CA SER A 49 3.38 21.20 2.84
C SER A 49 4.21 21.94 1.80
N GLU A 50 4.61 23.17 2.07
CA GLU A 50 5.49 23.95 1.21
C GLU A 50 6.87 23.32 1.05
N THR A 51 7.42 22.69 2.10
CA THR A 51 8.72 22.01 2.03
C THR A 51 8.65 20.77 1.13
N LEU A 52 7.60 19.95 1.26
CA LEU A 52 7.41 18.80 0.37
C LEU A 52 7.14 19.25 -1.05
N ALA A 53 6.24 20.22 -1.25
CA ALA A 53 5.95 20.76 -2.57
C ALA A 53 7.21 21.29 -3.28
N ALA A 54 8.02 22.07 -2.57
CA ALA A 54 9.28 22.59 -3.11
C ALA A 54 10.25 21.48 -3.50
N ALA A 55 10.40 20.44 -2.66
CA ALA A 55 11.28 19.32 -2.96
C ALA A 55 10.80 18.44 -4.13
N LEU A 56 9.49 18.36 -4.32
CA LEU A 56 8.87 17.70 -5.47
C LEU A 56 8.80 18.60 -6.71
N THR A 57 9.33 19.84 -6.64
CA THR A 57 9.26 20.85 -7.71
C THR A 57 7.81 21.19 -8.12
N LEU A 58 6.88 21.06 -7.17
CA LEU A 58 5.46 21.37 -7.32
C LEU A 58 5.11 22.68 -6.64
N SER A 59 4.02 23.31 -7.07
CA SER A 59 3.41 24.37 -6.28
C SER A 59 2.73 23.78 -5.02
N PRO A 60 2.66 24.52 -3.90
CA PRO A 60 1.97 24.03 -2.70
C PRO A 60 0.51 23.63 -2.95
N GLN A 61 -0.16 24.34 -3.86
CA GLN A 61 -1.54 24.04 -4.26
C GLN A 61 -1.65 22.74 -5.05
N GLU A 62 -0.69 22.46 -5.95
CA GLU A 62 -0.68 21.21 -6.71
C GLU A 62 -0.39 20.02 -5.80
N PHE A 63 0.57 20.14 -4.89
CA PHE A 63 0.84 19.10 -3.91
C PHE A 63 -0.38 18.81 -3.03
N GLN A 64 -1.01 19.84 -2.45
CA GLN A 64 -2.23 19.69 -1.66
C GLN A 64 -3.39 19.09 -2.46
N ARG A 65 -3.56 19.49 -3.73
CA ARG A 65 -4.57 18.91 -4.62
C ARG A 65 -4.34 17.41 -4.79
N ARG A 66 -3.10 16.98 -5.06
CA ARG A 66 -2.76 15.57 -5.25
C ARG A 66 -3.04 14.73 -4.01
N ILE A 67 -2.71 15.26 -2.82
CA ILE A 67 -3.01 14.58 -1.55
C ILE A 67 -4.54 14.45 -1.35
N ILE A 68 -5.30 15.54 -1.53
CA ILE A 68 -6.76 15.55 -1.34
C ILE A 68 -7.49 14.67 -2.38
N ARG A 69 -7.01 14.66 -3.62
CA ARG A 69 -7.60 13.88 -4.73
C ARG A 69 -7.07 12.45 -4.81
N VAL A 70 -6.14 12.07 -3.94
CA VAL A 70 -5.51 10.75 -3.93
C VAL A 70 -4.91 10.43 -5.31
N GLU A 71 -4.13 11.39 -5.83
CA GLU A 71 -3.44 11.23 -7.12
C GLU A 71 -2.16 10.42 -6.95
N ASP A 72 -1.78 9.69 -8.01
CA ASP A 72 -0.56 8.88 -8.02
C ASP A 72 0.70 9.74 -7.86
N PHE A 73 1.65 9.19 -7.11
CA PHE A 73 3.02 9.70 -7.01
C PHE A 73 3.97 8.74 -7.73
N THR A 74 4.95 9.29 -8.43
CA THR A 74 6.02 8.49 -9.03
C THR A 74 6.95 7.92 -7.96
N ALA A 75 7.67 6.85 -8.28
CA ALA A 75 8.65 6.25 -7.36
C ALA A 75 9.72 7.26 -6.91
N TYR A 76 10.11 8.20 -7.78
CA TYR A 76 11.02 9.29 -7.43
C TYR A 76 10.42 10.22 -6.39
N GLU A 77 9.18 10.68 -6.59
CA GLU A 77 8.49 11.56 -5.63
C GLU A 77 8.30 10.88 -4.27
N ILE A 78 7.97 9.59 -4.26
CA ILE A 78 7.87 8.78 -3.03
C ILE A 78 9.22 8.74 -2.30
N ALA A 79 10.31 8.51 -3.03
CA ALA A 79 11.66 8.49 -2.46
C ALA A 79 12.07 9.84 -1.87
N VAL A 80 11.71 10.95 -2.54
CA VAL A 80 11.95 12.31 -2.02
C VAL A 80 11.17 12.56 -0.73
N CYS A 81 9.89 12.19 -0.68
CA CYS A 81 9.08 12.28 0.55
C CYS A 81 9.71 11.47 1.69
N ALA A 82 10.12 10.22 1.42
CA ALA A 82 10.76 9.37 2.43
C ALA A 82 12.07 9.99 2.95
N ALA A 83 12.88 10.57 2.07
CA ALA A 83 14.12 11.25 2.45
C ALA A 83 13.87 12.47 3.36
N ILE A 84 12.84 13.28 3.06
CA ILE A 84 12.48 14.45 3.88
C ILE A 84 11.97 14.03 5.25
N PHE A 85 11.17 12.96 5.30
CA PHE A 85 10.70 12.38 6.55
C PHE A 85 11.78 11.59 7.31
N ARG A 86 12.99 11.48 6.75
CA ARG A 86 14.11 10.69 7.30
C ARG A 86 13.70 9.24 7.58
N THR A 87 12.90 8.67 6.69
CA THR A 87 12.37 7.31 6.78
C THR A 87 12.70 6.51 5.52
N THR A 88 12.43 5.21 5.53
CA THR A 88 12.59 4.37 4.35
C THR A 88 11.35 4.42 3.47
N VAL A 89 11.50 4.13 2.17
CA VAL A 89 10.35 4.00 1.28
C VAL A 89 9.38 2.97 1.84
N SER A 90 9.83 1.77 2.24
CA SER A 90 8.99 0.72 2.84
C SER A 90 8.19 1.20 4.04
N SER A 91 8.78 2.03 4.91
CA SER A 91 8.07 2.60 6.06
C SER A 91 7.01 3.63 5.65
N LEU A 92 7.19 4.31 4.52
CA LEU A 92 6.24 5.29 3.99
C LEU A 92 5.10 4.64 3.20
N VAL A 93 5.39 3.63 2.36
CA VAL A 93 4.37 2.96 1.52
C VAL A 93 3.74 1.73 2.19
N GLY A 94 4.32 1.25 3.29
CA GLY A 94 3.97 -0.03 3.92
C GLY A 94 4.72 -1.20 3.27
N GLU A 95 4.87 -2.30 4.01
CA GLU A 95 5.56 -3.53 3.55
C GLU A 95 4.92 -4.17 2.29
N GLU A 96 3.70 -3.75 1.92
CA GLU A 96 2.99 -4.21 0.73
C GLU A 96 3.57 -3.70 -0.60
N TYR A 97 4.52 -2.77 -0.60
CA TYR A 97 5.19 -2.40 -1.84
C TYR A 97 6.20 -3.48 -2.21
N PRO A 98 6.04 -4.18 -3.35
CA PRO A 98 7.05 -5.11 -3.84
C PRO A 98 8.25 -4.29 -4.33
N LEU A 99 9.07 -3.82 -3.39
CA LEU A 99 10.46 -3.49 -3.69
C LEU A 99 11.07 -4.82 -4.09
N ASN A 100 11.24 -5.02 -5.40
CA ASN A 100 11.92 -6.19 -5.93
C ASN A 100 13.41 -6.07 -5.57
N THR A 101 13.73 -6.20 -4.28
CA THR A 101 15.08 -6.29 -3.74
C THR A 101 15.48 -7.75 -3.80
N SER A 102 15.70 -8.22 -5.02
CA SER A 102 16.51 -9.41 -5.27
C SER A 102 17.20 -9.22 -6.61
N PRO A 103 18.42 -8.67 -6.66
CA PRO A 103 19.40 -9.38 -7.44
C PRO A 103 19.56 -10.73 -6.73
N SER A 104 18.99 -11.79 -7.29
CA SER A 104 19.44 -13.15 -6.97
C SER A 104 20.95 -13.16 -7.17
N SER A 105 21.69 -12.94 -6.10
CA SER A 105 23.13 -13.13 -6.10
C SER A 105 23.33 -14.64 -6.17
N SER A 106 23.51 -15.13 -7.39
CA SER A 106 24.13 -16.43 -7.61
C SER A 106 25.51 -16.36 -7.00
N VAL A 107 25.72 -17.06 -5.89
CA VAL A 107 27.04 -17.35 -5.35
C VAL A 107 27.17 -18.87 -5.29
N LEU A 108 27.93 -19.36 -6.27
CA LEU A 108 28.58 -20.67 -6.48
C LEU A 108 27.71 -21.93 -6.42
#